data_AF-A0A7D9H6Z9-F1
#
_entry.id   AF-A0A7D9H6Z9-F1
#
_cell.length_a   1.000
_cell.length_b   1.000
_cell.length_c   1.000
_cell.angle_alpha   90.00
_cell.angle_beta   90.00
_cell.angle_gamma   90.00
#
_symmetry.space_group_name_H-M   'P 1'
#
loop_
_entity.id
_entity.type
_entity.pdbx_description
1 polymer ?
#
loop_
_entity_poly.entity_id
_entity_poly.type
_entity_poly.pdbx_seq_one_letter_code
_entity_poly.pdbx_strand_id
1 'polypeptide(L)'
;MGCLNVRFLEKRTYPEQPQSFHKVDQLGTTASPAKAAVTLELVKEAAKYPKRTSVKITLNIDDWGRVLSNMEYVANIAEIIGATVVVITLIYLTIQLRQNNKLLQSASRRALLESEKTSLNQALQYQEVLRKLNQSEKLSEKEQFQLSILFITDMENRYFEYRQYESGLLSEQEWRARLIIAVENHGIPRGHKWWSKVGRNLYPAAFVEVIDNVLRDEASIGMYQLFSAWDEKD
;
A
#
# COMPACT_ATOMS: atom_id res chain seq x y z
N MET A 1 46.37 -25.67 -13.32
CA MET A 1 47.54 -25.25 -14.13
C MET A 1 47.08 -24.95 -15.55
N GLY A 2 46.78 -23.69 -15.86
CA GLY A 2 46.45 -23.26 -17.23
C GLY A 2 47.45 -22.20 -17.67
N CYS A 3 48.34 -22.53 -18.61
CA CYS A 3 49.26 -21.56 -19.21
C CYS A 3 48.63 -20.98 -20.46
N LEU A 4 48.40 -19.66 -20.49
CA LEU A 4 48.10 -18.95 -21.73
C LEU A 4 49.41 -18.79 -22.52
N ASN A 5 49.51 -19.45 -23.68
CA ASN A 5 50.72 -19.44 -24.51
C ASN A 5 50.58 -18.37 -25.61
N VAL A 6 51.24 -17.22 -25.45
CA VAL A 6 51.35 -16.22 -26.52
C VAL A 6 52.63 -16.51 -27.31
N ARG A 7 52.50 -16.97 -28.55
CA ARG A 7 53.62 -17.36 -29.43
C ARG A 7 53.78 -16.31 -30.54
N PHE A 8 54.88 -15.56 -30.54
CA PHE A 8 55.27 -14.72 -31.68
C PHE A 8 56.26 -15.50 -32.55
N LEU A 9 56.03 -15.49 -33.87
CA LEU A 9 56.77 -16.30 -34.85
C LEU A 9 58.20 -15.77 -35.06
N GLU A 10 59.16 -16.70 -35.08
CA GLU A 10 60.61 -16.47 -35.18
C GLU A 10 61.10 -16.66 -36.64
N LYS A 11 62.07 -15.85 -37.09
CA LYS A 11 62.89 -16.15 -38.29
C LYS A 11 64.23 -16.73 -37.82
N ARG A 12 64.50 -17.99 -38.18
CA ARG A 12 65.74 -18.73 -37.90
C ARG A 12 66.97 -18.14 -38.61
N THR A 13 68.11 -18.12 -37.90
CA THR A 13 69.42 -18.69 -38.35
C THR A 13 70.41 -18.78 -37.17
N TYR A 14 71.11 -19.93 -37.06
CA TYR A 14 72.08 -20.42 -36.03
C TYR A 14 73.45 -19.67 -35.98
N PRO A 15 74.48 -20.11 -35.20
CA PRO A 15 74.59 -20.55 -33.79
C PRO A 15 75.69 -19.79 -33.00
N GLU A 16 75.67 -19.75 -31.65
CA GLU A 16 76.85 -19.87 -30.75
C GLU A 16 76.52 -19.61 -29.25
N GLN A 17 76.84 -20.61 -28.42
CA GLN A 17 77.25 -20.70 -26.99
C GLN A 17 76.64 -19.85 -25.84
N PRO A 18 76.63 -20.38 -24.59
CA PRO A 18 75.73 -19.97 -23.53
C PRO A 18 76.33 -18.86 -22.65
N GLN A 19 75.58 -17.77 -22.43
CA GLN A 19 75.86 -16.84 -21.34
C GLN A 19 74.82 -17.00 -20.23
N SER A 20 75.34 -17.09 -19.01
CA SER A 20 74.68 -17.30 -17.73
C SER A 20 73.42 -16.43 -17.55
N PHE A 21 72.30 -17.07 -17.24
CA PHE A 21 71.12 -16.39 -16.72
C PHE A 21 71.37 -15.97 -15.27
N HIS A 22 71.42 -14.66 -15.00
CA HIS A 22 71.28 -14.15 -13.65
C HIS A 22 69.89 -14.50 -13.13
N LYS A 23 69.87 -15.37 -12.11
CA LYS A 23 68.68 -15.70 -11.34
C LYS A 23 68.30 -14.44 -10.55
N VAL A 24 67.27 -13.71 -10.98
CA VAL A 24 66.68 -12.66 -10.15
C VAL A 24 65.85 -13.37 -9.11
N ASP A 25 66.43 -13.50 -7.91
CA ASP A 25 65.79 -14.09 -6.76
C ASP A 25 64.52 -13.34 -6.36
N GLN A 26 63.64 -14.12 -5.75
CA GLN A 26 62.27 -13.86 -5.34
C GLN A 26 62.06 -12.46 -4.74
N LEU A 27 61.23 -11.64 -5.40
CA LEU A 27 60.64 -10.43 -4.81
C LEU A 27 59.26 -10.76 -4.23
N GLY A 28 59.12 -10.43 -2.95
CA GLY A 28 58.07 -10.88 -2.03
C GLY A 28 56.60 -10.66 -2.44
N THR A 29 55.78 -11.40 -1.74
CA THR A 29 54.33 -11.57 -1.86
C THR A 29 53.56 -10.38 -1.27
N THR A 30 53.40 -9.30 -2.03
CA THR A 30 52.24 -8.41 -1.91
C THR A 30 51.82 -7.93 -3.30
N ALA A 31 50.52 -7.97 -3.58
CA ALA A 31 49.91 -7.58 -4.85
C ALA A 31 49.48 -6.11 -4.74
N SER A 32 50.18 -5.22 -5.44
CA SER A 32 49.84 -3.80 -5.55
C SER A 32 49.81 -3.42 -7.03
N PRO A 33 48.96 -2.45 -7.46
CA PRO A 33 48.95 -1.90 -8.82
C PRO A 33 50.33 -1.47 -9.34
N ALA A 34 51.32 -1.29 -8.45
CA ALA A 34 52.72 -1.13 -8.77
C ALA A 34 53.30 -2.29 -9.64
N LYS A 35 52.87 -3.55 -9.47
CA LYS A 35 53.38 -4.69 -10.26
C LYS A 35 52.94 -4.65 -11.73
N ALA A 36 51.74 -4.15 -12.01
CA ALA A 36 51.28 -3.95 -13.39
C ALA A 36 52.11 -2.85 -14.10
N ALA A 37 52.43 -1.77 -13.38
CA ALA A 37 53.28 -0.69 -13.90
C ALA A 37 54.72 -1.15 -14.19
N VAL A 38 55.32 -1.96 -13.30
CA VAL A 38 56.68 -2.51 -13.48
C VAL A 38 56.74 -3.47 -14.68
N THR A 39 55.70 -4.26 -14.91
CA THR A 39 55.63 -5.18 -16.07
C THR A 39 55.56 -4.40 -17.39
N LEU A 40 54.87 -3.25 -17.39
CA LEU A 40 54.72 -2.38 -18.56
C LEU A 40 55.99 -1.57 -18.86
N GLU A 41 56.74 -1.13 -17.84
CA GLU A 41 58.06 -0.51 -18.02
C GLU A 41 59.09 -1.50 -18.57
N LEU A 42 59.14 -2.73 -18.05
CA LEU A 42 60.07 -3.76 -18.55
C LEU A 42 59.80 -4.14 -20.01
N VAL A 43 58.53 -4.13 -20.45
CA VAL A 43 58.16 -4.33 -21.87
C VAL A 43 58.59 -3.15 -22.73
N LYS A 44 58.46 -1.90 -22.25
CA LYS A 44 58.93 -0.71 -22.96
C LYS A 44 60.46 -0.66 -23.08
N GLU A 45 61.18 -1.06 -22.03
CA GLU A 45 62.65 -1.10 -22.03
C GLU A 45 63.19 -2.22 -22.94
N ALA A 46 62.51 -3.38 -23.00
CA ALA A 46 62.83 -4.46 -23.92
C ALA A 46 62.55 -4.10 -25.39
N ALA A 47 61.56 -3.25 -25.66
CA ALA A 47 61.22 -2.78 -27.01
C ALA A 47 62.29 -1.85 -27.63
N LYS A 48 63.20 -1.26 -26.83
CA LYS A 48 64.35 -0.48 -27.34
C LYS A 48 65.40 -1.32 -28.06
N TYR A 49 65.47 -2.63 -27.81
CA TYR A 49 66.52 -3.52 -28.35
C TYR A 49 65.92 -4.75 -29.05
N PRO A 50 65.37 -4.59 -30.27
CA PRO A 50 64.46 -5.57 -30.88
C PRO A 50 65.12 -6.86 -31.37
N LYS A 51 66.45 -6.98 -31.35
CA LYS A 51 67.17 -8.08 -32.02
C LYS A 51 67.63 -9.23 -31.13
N ARG A 52 67.42 -9.24 -29.80
CA ARG A 52 68.05 -10.29 -28.98
C ARG A 52 67.38 -10.79 -27.70
N THR A 53 66.13 -10.43 -27.39
CA THR A 53 65.58 -10.81 -26.07
C THR A 53 64.14 -11.30 -26.17
N SER A 54 63.97 -12.63 -26.13
CA SER A 54 62.66 -13.22 -25.81
C SER A 54 62.41 -13.06 -24.32
N VAL A 55 61.62 -12.06 -23.93
CA VAL A 55 61.22 -11.88 -22.52
C VAL A 55 60.02 -12.80 -22.25
N LYS A 56 60.25 -13.84 -21.44
CA LYS A 56 59.19 -14.78 -21.03
C LYS A 56 58.47 -14.20 -19.81
N ILE A 57 57.38 -13.48 -20.04
CA ILE A 57 56.53 -12.96 -18.95
C ILE A 57 55.66 -14.09 -18.45
N THR A 58 55.89 -14.51 -17.21
CA THR A 58 55.06 -15.52 -16.54
C THR A 58 54.13 -14.78 -15.59
N LEU A 59 52.87 -14.59 -15.98
CA LEU A 59 51.85 -14.02 -15.10
C LEU A 59 51.38 -15.11 -14.14
N ASN A 60 51.55 -14.88 -12.84
CA ASN A 60 51.03 -15.78 -11.82
C ASN A 60 49.53 -15.54 -11.63
N ILE A 61 48.70 -16.49 -12.10
CA ILE A 61 47.23 -16.40 -12.12
C ILE A 61 46.62 -16.73 -10.74
N ASP A 62 47.39 -17.32 -9.83
CA ASP A 62 46.89 -17.78 -8.52
C ASP A 62 46.44 -16.64 -7.59
N ASP A 63 46.87 -15.41 -7.86
CA ASP A 63 46.51 -14.21 -7.09
C ASP A 63 45.10 -13.70 -7.42
N TRP A 64 44.64 -13.91 -8.66
CA TRP A 64 43.31 -13.50 -9.12
C TRP A 64 42.20 -14.36 -8.53
N GLY A 65 42.46 -15.65 -8.29
CA GLY A 65 41.51 -16.55 -7.64
C GLY A 65 41.14 -16.10 -6.23
N ARG A 66 42.11 -15.58 -5.46
CA ARG A 66 41.86 -15.04 -4.10
C ARG A 66 41.07 -13.74 -4.10
N VAL A 67 41.32 -12.86 -5.07
CA VAL A 67 40.55 -11.61 -5.20
C VAL A 67 39.11 -11.91 -5.62
N LEU A 68 38.91 -12.82 -6.58
CA LEU A 68 37.58 -13.24 -7.03
C LEU A 68 36.79 -13.93 -5.91
N SER A 69 37.41 -14.85 -5.15
CA SER A 69 36.75 -15.49 -4.01
C SER A 69 36.30 -14.48 -2.96
N ASN A 70 37.14 -13.49 -2.62
CA ASN A 70 36.79 -12.45 -1.65
C ASN A 70 35.62 -11.57 -2.10
N MET A 71 35.50 -11.30 -3.40
CA MET A 71 34.38 -10.54 -3.96
C MET A 71 33.07 -11.35 -3.96
N GLU A 72 33.15 -12.65 -4.21
CA GLU A 72 32.01 -13.57 -4.12
C GLU A 72 31.47 -13.64 -2.68
N TYR A 73 32.37 -13.70 -1.68
CA TYR A 73 31.96 -13.63 -0.26
C TYR A 73 31.23 -12.32 0.08
N VAL A 74 31.74 -11.18 -0.40
CA VAL A 74 31.10 -9.87 -0.15
C VAL A 74 29.74 -9.78 -0.86
N ALA A 75 29.63 -10.29 -2.09
CA ALA A 75 28.38 -10.34 -2.83
C ALA A 75 27.33 -11.19 -2.11
N ASN A 76 27.70 -12.37 -1.64
CA ASN A 76 26.80 -13.27 -0.89
C ASN A 76 26.32 -12.62 0.43
N ILE A 77 27.21 -11.94 1.16
CA ILE A 77 26.81 -11.20 2.37
C ILE A 77 25.85 -10.06 2.03
N ALA A 78 26.12 -9.29 0.97
CA ALA A 78 25.26 -8.21 0.53
C ALA A 78 23.88 -8.72 0.11
N GLU A 79 23.80 -9.88 -0.56
CA GLU A 79 22.54 -10.52 -0.93
C GLU A 79 21.72 -10.96 0.29
N ILE A 80 22.36 -11.59 1.27
CA ILE A 80 21.69 -12.01 2.52
C ILE A 80 21.17 -10.79 3.29
N ILE A 81 21.99 -9.73 3.41
CA ILE A 81 21.58 -8.49 4.06
C ILE A 81 20.43 -7.85 3.29
N GLY A 82 20.52 -7.77 1.97
CA GLY A 82 19.47 -7.22 1.11
C GLY A 82 18.15 -7.98 1.27
N ALA A 83 18.19 -9.31 1.19
CA ALA A 83 17.03 -10.17 1.41
C ALA A 83 16.43 -9.98 2.81
N THR A 84 17.28 -9.91 3.84
CA THR A 84 16.85 -9.70 5.23
C THR A 84 16.15 -8.34 5.40
N VAL A 85 16.71 -7.28 4.83
CA VAL A 85 16.12 -5.94 4.86
C VAL A 85 14.76 -5.94 4.18
N VAL A 86 14.63 -6.56 3.00
CA VAL A 86 13.34 -6.67 2.28
C VAL A 86 12.30 -7.39 3.14
N VAL A 87 12.65 -8.52 3.78
CA VAL A 87 11.73 -9.25 4.66
C VAL A 87 11.29 -8.38 5.85
N ILE A 88 12.22 -7.68 6.51
CA ILE A 88 11.91 -6.77 7.61
C ILE A 88 10.98 -5.65 7.16
N THR A 89 11.22 -5.06 5.98
CA THR A 89 10.37 -4.01 5.41
C THR A 89 8.96 -4.51 5.13
N LEU A 90 8.79 -5.73 4.58
CA LEU A 90 7.47 -6.30 4.33
C LEU A 90 6.69 -6.57 5.63
N ILE A 91 7.37 -7.05 6.67
CA ILE A 91 6.77 -7.25 8.00
C ILE A 91 6.32 -5.89 8.57
N TYR A 92 7.20 -4.88 8.52
CA TYR A 92 6.89 -3.53 8.99
C TYR A 92 5.69 -2.94 8.23
N LEU A 93 5.67 -3.03 6.90
CA LEU A 93 4.56 -2.54 6.08
C LEU A 93 3.25 -3.24 6.43
N THR A 94 3.28 -4.56 6.65
CA THR A 94 2.10 -5.32 7.04
C THR A 94 1.56 -4.85 8.40
N ILE A 95 2.44 -4.61 9.38
CA ILE A 95 2.06 -4.08 10.69
C ILE A 95 1.48 -2.66 10.53
N GLN A 96 2.13 -1.81 9.73
CA GLN A 96 1.70 -0.44 9.47
C GLN A 96 0.31 -0.39 8.82
N LEU A 97 0.05 -1.26 7.84
CA LEU A 97 -1.26 -1.37 7.19
C LEU A 97 -2.34 -1.81 8.18
N ARG A 98 -2.06 -2.79 9.06
CA ARG A 98 -3.00 -3.22 10.10
C ARG A 98 -3.33 -2.10 11.08
N GLN A 99 -2.31 -1.35 11.52
CA GLN A 99 -2.51 -0.20 12.42
C GLN A 99 -3.31 0.91 11.74
N ASN A 100 -2.98 1.23 10.49
CA ASN A 100 -3.68 2.23 9.71
C ASN A 100 -5.16 1.86 9.52
N ASN A 101 -5.45 0.61 9.15
CA ASN A 101 -6.83 0.12 9.00
C ASN A 101 -7.62 0.22 10.31
N LYS A 102 -7.01 -0.14 11.45
CA LYS A 102 -7.66 0.00 12.77
C LYS A 102 -7.96 1.46 13.11
N LEU A 103 -7.05 2.38 12.77
CA LEU A 103 -7.25 3.82 12.96
C LEU A 103 -8.38 4.35 12.07
N LEU A 104 -8.42 3.95 10.80
CA LEU A 104 -9.49 4.31 9.86
C LEU A 104 -10.86 3.83 10.33
N GLN A 105 -10.96 2.57 10.77
CA GLN A 105 -12.19 2.02 11.35
C GLN A 105 -12.63 2.81 12.59
N SER A 106 -11.70 3.15 13.48
CA SER A 106 -12.01 3.96 14.67
C SER A 106 -12.46 5.38 14.30
N ALA A 107 -11.83 6.01 13.31
CA ALA A 107 -12.22 7.33 12.82
C ALA A 107 -13.59 7.32 12.16
N SER A 108 -13.87 6.31 11.33
CA SER A 108 -15.19 6.09 10.72
C SER A 108 -16.28 5.92 11.79
N ARG A 109 -16.05 5.08 12.81
CA ARG A 109 -16.97 4.95 13.96
C ARG A 109 -17.21 6.27 14.70
N ARG A 110 -16.17 7.09 14.92
CA ARG A 110 -16.35 8.41 15.54
C ARG A 110 -17.19 9.34 14.67
N ALA A 111 -16.95 9.37 13.36
CA ALA A 111 -17.73 10.20 12.44
C ALA A 111 -19.23 9.80 12.45
N LEU A 112 -19.51 8.49 12.48
CA LEU A 112 -20.88 7.99 12.61
C LEU A 112 -21.54 8.44 13.92
N LEU A 113 -20.85 8.30 15.05
CA LEU A 113 -21.38 8.73 16.35
C LEU A 113 -21.66 10.24 16.40
N GLU A 114 -20.80 11.07 15.80
CA GLU A 114 -21.01 12.51 15.75
C GLU A 114 -22.16 12.92 14.80
N SER A 115 -22.32 12.21 13.69
CA SER A 115 -23.49 12.36 12.80
C SER A 115 -24.79 11.96 13.52
N GLU A 116 -24.79 10.84 14.26
CA GLU A 116 -25.94 10.38 15.05
C GLU A 116 -26.31 11.41 16.13
N LYS A 117 -25.34 11.93 16.89
CA LYS A 117 -25.59 13.00 17.89
C LYS A 117 -26.16 14.26 17.26
N THR A 118 -25.63 14.67 16.10
CA THR A 118 -26.11 15.85 15.39
C THR A 118 -27.56 15.65 14.95
N SER A 119 -27.89 14.46 14.44
CA SER A 119 -29.25 14.11 14.02
C SER A 119 -30.23 14.06 15.19
N LEU A 120 -29.81 13.51 16.34
CA LEU A 120 -30.61 13.54 17.57
C LEU A 120 -30.86 14.96 18.06
N ASN A 121 -29.84 15.83 18.04
CA ASN A 121 -30.01 17.24 18.41
C ASN A 121 -30.97 17.98 17.47
N GLN A 122 -30.91 17.70 16.17
CA GLN A 122 -31.89 18.23 15.22
C GLN A 122 -33.28 17.68 15.51
N ALA A 123 -33.43 16.38 15.76
CA ALA A 123 -34.72 15.78 16.10
C ALA A 123 -35.36 16.45 17.33
N LEU A 124 -34.57 16.81 18.35
CA LEU A 124 -35.05 17.58 19.49
C LEU A 124 -35.53 18.98 19.10
N GLN A 125 -34.81 19.68 18.22
CA GLN A 125 -35.20 21.02 17.73
C GLN A 125 -36.51 20.99 16.94
N TYR A 126 -36.80 19.90 16.24
CA TYR A 126 -37.97 19.74 15.39
C TYR A 126 -38.98 18.72 15.94
N GLN A 127 -38.96 18.46 17.24
CA GLN A 127 -39.76 17.41 17.89
C GLN A 127 -41.27 17.52 17.58
N GLU A 128 -41.81 18.74 17.49
CA GLU A 128 -43.24 18.95 17.19
C GLU A 128 -43.61 18.50 15.78
N VAL A 129 -42.72 18.72 14.80
CA VAL A 129 -42.94 18.29 13.41
C VAL A 129 -42.81 16.78 13.31
N LEU A 130 -41.85 16.18 14.02
CA LEU A 130 -41.67 14.73 14.10
C LEU A 130 -42.83 14.03 14.83
N ARG A 131 -43.43 14.64 15.86
CA ARG A 131 -44.64 14.10 16.50
C ARG A 131 -45.81 13.98 15.52
N LYS A 132 -45.87 14.88 14.53
CA LYS A 132 -46.90 14.88 13.47
C LYS A 132 -46.62 13.89 12.34
N LEU A 133 -45.48 13.18 12.34
CA LEU A 133 -45.06 12.32 11.23
C LEU A 133 -46.07 11.19 10.95
N ASN A 134 -46.52 10.55 12.03
CA ASN A 134 -47.51 9.45 12.02
C ASN A 134 -48.95 9.92 12.24
N GLN A 135 -49.19 11.23 12.31
CA GLN A 135 -50.51 11.79 12.53
C GLN A 135 -51.19 12.16 11.20
N SER A 136 -52.52 12.11 11.21
CA SER A 136 -53.36 12.51 10.07
C SER A 136 -53.43 14.04 9.87
N GLU A 137 -52.90 14.82 10.82
CA GLU A 137 -52.86 16.28 10.74
C GLU A 137 -52.04 16.74 9.51
N LYS A 138 -52.61 17.69 8.76
CA LYS A 138 -51.94 18.29 7.60
C LYS A 138 -50.85 19.24 8.06
N LEU A 139 -49.64 19.09 7.53
CA LEU A 139 -48.55 20.03 7.76
C LEU A 139 -48.78 21.34 7.00
N SER A 140 -48.49 22.46 7.67
CA SER A 140 -48.25 23.75 7.02
C SER A 140 -47.06 23.67 6.06
N GLU A 141 -46.96 24.61 5.13
CA GLU A 141 -45.83 24.68 4.19
C GLU A 141 -44.48 24.75 4.91
N LYS A 142 -44.41 25.56 5.98
CA LYS A 142 -43.21 25.67 6.83
C LYS A 142 -42.82 24.31 7.43
N GLU A 143 -43.78 23.58 8.00
CA GLU A 143 -43.50 22.26 8.59
C GLU A 143 -43.12 21.23 7.52
N GLN A 144 -43.70 21.30 6.32
CA GLN A 144 -43.29 20.45 5.19
C GLN A 144 -41.85 20.71 4.77
N PHE A 145 -41.44 21.98 4.73
CA PHE A 145 -40.07 22.35 4.42
C PHE A 145 -39.10 21.88 5.51
N GLN A 146 -39.41 22.14 6.79
CA GLN A 146 -38.61 21.67 7.93
C GLN A 146 -38.46 20.15 7.91
N LEU A 147 -39.56 19.41 7.66
CA LEU A 147 -39.52 17.96 7.56
C LEU A 147 -38.69 17.49 6.37
N SER A 148 -38.76 18.19 5.23
CA SER A 148 -37.93 17.87 4.08
C SER A 148 -36.45 18.00 4.40
N ILE A 149 -36.04 19.04 5.15
CA ILE A 149 -34.64 19.20 5.58
C ILE A 149 -34.22 18.03 6.50
N LEU A 150 -35.08 17.61 7.43
CA LEU A 150 -34.79 16.46 8.29
C LEU A 150 -34.62 15.17 7.49
N PHE A 151 -35.50 14.93 6.52
CA PHE A 151 -35.42 13.77 5.64
C PHE A 151 -34.19 13.79 4.73
N ILE A 152 -33.74 14.96 4.27
CA ILE A 152 -32.46 15.10 3.57
C ILE A 152 -31.32 14.74 4.51
N THR A 153 -31.27 15.29 5.73
CA THR A 153 -30.20 14.98 6.69
C THR A 153 -30.15 13.48 6.98
N ASP A 154 -31.30 12.85 7.22
CA ASP A 154 -31.39 11.42 7.46
C ASP A 154 -30.81 10.62 6.27
N MET A 155 -31.24 10.93 5.05
CA MET A 155 -30.75 10.25 3.85
C MET A 155 -29.27 10.50 3.56
N GLU A 156 -28.73 11.69 3.85
CA GLU A 156 -27.28 11.94 3.77
C GLU A 156 -26.50 11.04 4.72
N ASN A 157 -27.01 10.84 5.94
CA ASN A 157 -26.37 9.92 6.89
C ASN A 157 -26.44 8.47 6.41
N ARG A 158 -27.60 8.02 5.91
CA ARG A 158 -27.75 6.67 5.31
C ARG A 158 -26.81 6.50 4.11
N TYR A 159 -26.67 7.51 3.27
CA TYR A 159 -25.79 7.46 2.10
C TYR A 159 -24.31 7.44 2.50
N PHE A 160 -23.90 8.25 3.49
CA PHE A 160 -22.56 8.20 4.06
C PHE A 160 -22.23 6.79 4.57
N GLU A 161 -23.16 6.18 5.31
CA GLU A 161 -22.99 4.83 5.84
C GLU A 161 -22.95 3.75 4.78
N TYR A 162 -23.79 3.85 3.76
CA TYR A 162 -23.73 2.98 2.60
C TYR A 162 -22.32 3.03 1.97
N ARG A 163 -21.70 4.21 1.87
CA ARG A 163 -20.32 4.34 1.37
C ARG A 163 -19.28 3.72 2.33
N GLN A 164 -19.51 3.76 3.64
CA GLN A 164 -18.65 3.06 4.61
C GLN A 164 -18.80 1.54 4.50
N TYR A 165 -20.01 1.04 4.22
CA TYR A 165 -20.29 -0.37 3.98
C TYR A 165 -19.61 -0.87 2.71
N GLU A 166 -19.79 -0.17 1.59
CA GLU A 166 -19.17 -0.51 0.29
C GLU A 166 -17.63 -0.52 0.36
N SER A 167 -17.04 0.28 1.24
CA SER A 167 -15.58 0.30 1.45
C SER A 167 -15.07 -0.75 2.46
N GLY A 168 -15.96 -1.53 3.07
CA GLY A 168 -15.61 -2.55 4.06
C GLY A 168 -15.24 -1.99 5.45
N LEU A 169 -15.46 -0.68 5.69
CA LEU A 169 -15.25 -0.05 6.99
C LEU A 169 -16.42 -0.30 7.96
N LEU A 170 -17.61 -0.50 7.43
CA LEU A 170 -18.82 -0.88 8.15
C LEU A 170 -19.19 -2.32 7.80
N SER A 171 -19.46 -3.16 8.80
CA SER A 171 -19.93 -4.54 8.52
C SER A 171 -21.36 -4.55 8.00
N GLU A 172 -21.77 -5.62 7.31
CA GLU A 172 -23.15 -5.78 6.85
C GLU A 172 -24.16 -5.73 8.00
N GLN A 173 -23.84 -6.36 9.13
CA GLN A 173 -24.68 -6.33 10.33
C GLN A 173 -24.87 -4.91 10.84
N GLU A 174 -23.78 -4.14 10.96
CA GLU A 174 -23.82 -2.75 11.42
C GLU A 174 -24.54 -1.83 10.42
N TRP A 175 -24.44 -2.12 9.12
CA TRP A 175 -25.17 -1.41 8.07
C TRP A 175 -26.67 -1.67 8.15
N ARG A 176 -27.08 -2.94 8.18
CA ARG A 176 -28.48 -3.36 8.29
C ARG A 176 -29.15 -2.82 9.54
N ALA A 177 -28.46 -2.87 10.68
CA ALA A 177 -29.00 -2.33 11.93
C ALA A 177 -29.35 -0.84 11.86
N ARG A 178 -28.69 -0.07 10.99
CA ARG A 178 -28.96 1.37 10.83
C ARG A 178 -30.01 1.70 9.79
N LEU A 179 -30.34 0.76 8.91
CA LEU A 179 -31.42 0.93 7.92
C LEU A 179 -32.80 1.04 8.58
N ILE A 180 -32.96 0.59 9.83
CA ILE A 180 -34.22 0.73 10.57
C ILE A 180 -34.71 2.18 10.61
N ILE A 181 -33.81 3.17 10.74
CA ILE A 181 -34.20 4.58 10.77
C ILE A 181 -34.78 5.03 9.43
N ALA A 182 -34.27 4.51 8.31
CA ALA A 182 -34.85 4.77 7.00
C ALA A 182 -36.27 4.19 6.90
N VAL A 183 -36.49 2.99 7.43
CA VAL A 183 -37.83 2.36 7.46
C VAL A 183 -38.79 3.17 8.34
N GLU A 184 -38.38 3.61 9.52
CA GLU A 184 -39.22 4.40 10.43
C GLU A 184 -39.62 5.75 9.82
N ASN A 185 -38.69 6.42 9.17
CA ASN A 185 -38.92 7.75 8.63
C ASN A 185 -39.64 7.73 7.27
N HIS A 186 -39.32 6.75 6.43
CA HIS A 186 -39.71 6.73 5.01
C HIS A 186 -40.59 5.54 4.61
N GLY A 187 -40.75 4.53 5.46
CA GLY A 187 -41.67 3.41 5.26
C GLY A 187 -43.14 3.76 5.55
N ILE A 188 -43.37 4.89 6.21
CA ILE A 188 -44.71 5.42 6.49
C ILE A 188 -45.25 6.27 5.32
N PRO A 189 -46.58 6.48 5.19
CA PRO A 189 -47.17 7.14 4.01
C PRO A 189 -46.59 8.52 3.69
N ARG A 190 -46.28 9.32 4.71
CA ARG A 190 -45.73 10.68 4.54
C ARG A 190 -44.29 10.66 4.05
N GLY A 191 -43.45 9.86 4.68
CA GLY A 191 -42.06 9.69 4.29
C GLY A 191 -41.93 9.06 2.91
N HIS A 192 -42.74 8.03 2.62
CA HIS A 192 -42.78 7.41 1.30
C HIS A 192 -43.17 8.40 0.19
N LYS A 193 -44.14 9.28 0.48
CA LYS A 193 -44.52 10.38 -0.43
C LYS A 193 -43.39 11.37 -0.65
N TRP A 194 -42.60 11.68 0.38
CA TRP A 194 -41.43 12.55 0.22
C TRP A 194 -40.31 11.86 -0.56
N TRP A 195 -39.98 10.61 -0.23
CA TRP A 195 -38.96 9.81 -0.91
C TRP A 195 -39.24 9.72 -2.41
N SER A 196 -40.47 9.35 -2.77
CA SER A 196 -40.90 9.20 -4.17
C SER A 196 -40.86 10.51 -4.98
N LYS A 197 -41.14 11.66 -4.35
CA LYS A 197 -41.20 12.96 -5.04
C LYS A 197 -39.88 13.72 -5.06
N VAL A 198 -39.08 13.57 -4.00
CA VAL A 198 -37.89 14.39 -3.75
C VAL A 198 -36.67 13.49 -3.60
N GLY A 199 -36.68 12.61 -2.58
CA GLY A 199 -35.50 11.86 -2.14
C GLY A 199 -34.80 11.06 -3.25
N ARG A 200 -35.55 10.32 -4.07
CA ARG A 200 -34.99 9.51 -5.17
C ARG A 200 -34.13 10.30 -6.15
N ASN A 201 -34.41 11.59 -6.33
CA ASN A 201 -33.70 12.44 -7.31
C ASN A 201 -32.38 13.02 -6.76
N LEU A 202 -32.10 12.83 -5.47
CA LEU A 202 -30.93 13.42 -4.80
C LEU A 202 -29.74 12.46 -4.73
N TYR A 203 -29.95 11.16 -4.93
CA TYR A 203 -28.94 10.14 -4.67
C TYR A 203 -28.65 9.25 -5.89
N PRO A 204 -27.48 8.60 -5.95
CA PRO A 204 -27.15 7.65 -7.02
C PRO A 204 -28.11 6.46 -7.07
N ALA A 205 -28.34 5.94 -8.29
CA ALA A 205 -29.28 4.85 -8.54
C ALA A 205 -29.05 3.60 -7.67
N ALA A 206 -27.79 3.21 -7.45
CA ALA A 206 -27.45 2.06 -6.62
C ALA A 206 -27.92 2.22 -5.16
N PHE A 207 -27.76 3.42 -4.60
CA PHE A 207 -28.24 3.69 -3.25
C PHE A 207 -29.78 3.77 -3.20
N VAL A 208 -30.39 4.39 -4.20
CA VAL A 208 -31.85 4.46 -4.33
C VAL A 208 -32.46 3.05 -4.38
N GLU A 209 -31.85 2.12 -5.10
CA GLU A 209 -32.29 0.73 -5.16
C GLU A 209 -32.23 0.03 -3.80
N VAL A 210 -31.15 0.25 -3.03
CA VAL A 210 -31.03 -0.30 -1.67
C VAL A 210 -32.16 0.22 -0.78
N ILE A 211 -32.41 1.53 -0.77
CA ILE A 211 -33.48 2.12 0.04
C ILE A 211 -34.85 1.64 -0.46
N ASP A 212 -35.09 1.58 -1.76
CA ASP A 212 -36.35 1.08 -2.33
C ASP A 212 -36.66 -0.37 -1.93
N ASN A 213 -35.64 -1.23 -1.87
CA ASN A 213 -35.79 -2.61 -1.44
C ASN A 213 -36.10 -2.68 0.06
N VAL A 214 -35.37 -1.92 0.88
CA VAL A 214 -35.60 -1.86 2.33
C VAL A 214 -37.00 -1.35 2.65
N LEU A 215 -37.45 -0.27 2.00
CA LEU A 215 -38.79 0.30 2.22
C LEU A 215 -39.93 -0.59 1.69
N ARG A 216 -39.62 -1.59 0.87
CA ARG A 216 -40.59 -2.58 0.37
C ARG A 216 -40.67 -3.80 1.28
N ASP A 217 -39.52 -4.27 1.75
CA ASP A 217 -39.38 -5.58 2.40
C ASP A 217 -39.52 -5.48 3.92
N GLU A 218 -39.21 -4.31 4.50
CA GLU A 218 -39.22 -4.09 5.95
C GLU A 218 -40.39 -3.18 6.36
N ALA A 219 -41.01 -3.52 7.49
CA ALA A 219 -42.08 -2.72 8.08
C ALA A 219 -41.55 -1.91 9.27
N SER A 220 -42.07 -0.70 9.43
CA SER A 220 -41.79 0.11 10.62
C SER A 220 -42.28 -0.61 11.88
N ILE A 221 -41.47 -0.56 12.92
CA ILE A 221 -41.78 -1.04 14.26
C ILE A 221 -42.59 -0.03 15.09
N GLY A 222 -42.91 1.14 14.52
CA GLY A 222 -43.61 2.21 15.23
C GLY A 222 -42.73 2.88 16.29
N MET A 223 -41.46 3.15 15.96
CA MET A 223 -40.46 3.68 16.89
C MET A 223 -40.93 4.95 17.61
N TYR A 224 -41.60 5.86 16.90
CA TYR A 224 -42.11 7.10 17.47
C TYR A 224 -43.20 6.88 18.53
N GLN A 225 -44.05 5.86 18.36
CA GLN A 225 -45.04 5.49 19.38
C GLN A 225 -44.33 4.90 20.60
N LEU A 226 -43.33 4.03 20.41
CA LEU A 226 -42.54 3.46 21.49
C LEU A 226 -41.83 4.55 22.31
N PHE A 227 -41.32 5.61 21.68
CA PHE A 227 -40.70 6.73 22.40
C PHE A 227 -41.65 7.47 23.34
N SER A 228 -42.95 7.49 23.05
CA SER A 228 -43.95 8.22 23.85
C SER A 228 -44.75 7.34 24.81
N ALA A 229 -44.70 6.01 24.68
CA ALA A 229 -45.61 5.09 25.37
C ALA A 229 -44.91 3.98 26.20
N TRP A 230 -43.58 4.03 26.35
CA TRP A 230 -42.81 2.95 26.99
C TRP A 230 -43.03 2.80 28.50
N ASP A 231 -43.51 3.83 29.19
CA ASP A 231 -43.75 3.85 30.65
C ASP A 231 -45.25 3.75 31.00
N GLU A 232 -46.08 3.35 30.03
CA GLU A 232 -47.49 3.04 30.31
C GLU A 232 -47.57 1.74 31.13
N LYS A 233 -48.36 1.74 32.22
CA LYS A 233 -48.63 0.52 32.97
C LYS A 233 -49.54 -0.38 32.14
N ASP A 234 -49.08 -1.62 31.90
CA ASP A 234 -49.89 -2.71 31.33
C ASP A 234 -51.27 -2.87 32.00
#